data_AF-A6BES0-F1
#
_entry.id   AF-A6BES0-F1
#
_cell.length_a   1.000
_cell.length_b   1.000
_cell.length_c   1.000
_cell.angle_alpha   90.00
_cell.angle_beta   90.00
_cell.angle_gamma   90.00
#
_symmetry.space_group_name_H-M   'P 1'
#
loop_
_entity.id
_entity.type
_entity.pdbx_description
1 polymer ?
#
loop_
_entity_poly.entity_id
_entity_poly.type
_entity_poly.pdbx_seq_one_letter_code
_entity_poly.pdbx_strand_id
1 'polypeptide(L)'
;MRAQREKVRLLQKGKADPDEILLNKAKYQGQLNEYSRFCRKMRLTEERERIYLDMKGRVATNSKRQNTLFPREMIENASKDVAQYKRYKEVLGDYIGSLVNFGQMKYNDSEKWKIISEAYIDVKWQSQALKKKQIGEIHSIPYKGAPNSVFDNFKDGVLQRRRYYGNDGRPRLDIDMTDHGNSKEHPIVPHYHNWYLDEKGNLKREAKHDNPLKLGHEIANKDILEKR
;
A
#
# COMPACT_ATOMS: atom_id res chain seq x y z
N MET A 1 5.64 29.20 -8.74
CA MET A 1 6.66 28.79 -9.72
C MET A 1 8.07 28.71 -9.12
N ARG A 2 8.67 29.79 -8.58
CA ARG A 2 10.04 29.75 -7.99
C ARG A 2 10.21 28.66 -6.90
N ALA A 3 9.29 28.59 -5.94
CA ALA A 3 9.32 27.56 -4.88
C ALA A 3 9.26 26.12 -5.43
N GLN A 4 8.44 25.86 -6.46
CA GLN A 4 8.37 24.53 -7.08
C GLN A 4 9.67 24.18 -7.81
N ARG A 5 10.31 25.15 -8.48
CA ARG A 5 11.62 24.96 -9.09
C ARG A 5 12.69 24.64 -8.05
N GLU A 6 12.70 25.39 -6.95
CA GLU A 6 13.63 25.17 -5.83
C GLU A 6 13.45 23.78 -5.22
N LYS A 7 12.20 23.34 -5.03
CA LYS A 7 11.88 21.97 -4.60
C LYS A 7 12.53 20.93 -5.51
N VAL A 8 12.40 21.05 -6.84
CA VAL A 8 13.04 20.10 -7.76
C VAL A 8 14.56 20.13 -7.64
N ARG A 9 15.17 21.31 -7.51
CA ARG A 9 16.63 21.43 -7.30
C ARG A 9 17.08 20.74 -6.01
N LEU A 10 16.33 20.91 -4.92
CA LEU A 10 16.61 20.23 -3.65
C LEU A 10 16.50 18.71 -3.79
N LEU A 11 15.46 18.22 -4.47
CA LEU A 11 15.31 16.77 -4.75
C LEU A 11 16.49 16.22 -5.57
N GLN A 12 16.93 16.95 -6.59
CA GLN A 12 18.10 16.56 -7.39
C GLN A 12 19.39 16.55 -6.56
N LYS A 13 19.64 17.58 -5.75
CA LYS A 13 20.81 17.64 -4.87
C LYS A 13 20.80 16.53 -3.83
N GLY A 14 19.63 16.22 -3.28
CA GLY A 14 19.41 15.15 -2.33
C GLY A 14 19.40 13.75 -2.94
N LYS A 15 19.61 13.61 -4.26
CA LYS A 15 19.52 12.33 -5.00
C LYS A 15 18.24 11.56 -4.68
N ALA A 16 17.12 12.29 -4.59
CA ALA A 16 15.81 11.70 -4.37
C ALA A 16 15.46 10.73 -5.51
N ASP A 17 14.41 9.94 -5.29
CA ASP A 17 13.89 9.00 -6.28
C ASP A 17 13.70 9.68 -7.67
N PRO A 18 14.19 9.07 -8.76
CA PRO A 18 14.11 9.66 -10.10
C PRO A 18 12.68 9.97 -10.54
N ASP A 19 11.70 9.14 -10.19
CA ASP A 19 10.29 9.37 -10.51
C ASP A 19 9.73 10.53 -9.70
N GLU A 20 10.15 10.69 -8.43
CA GLU A 20 9.77 11.85 -7.61
C GLU A 20 10.29 13.16 -8.21
N ILE A 21 11.55 13.16 -8.67
CA ILE A 21 12.13 14.31 -9.40
C ILE A 21 11.32 14.58 -10.66
N LEU A 22 11.00 13.53 -11.44
CA LEU A 22 10.29 13.65 -12.70
C LEU A 22 8.87 14.20 -12.51
N LEU A 23 8.14 13.71 -11.50
CA LEU A 23 6.81 14.17 -11.12
C LEU A 23 6.81 15.66 -10.73
N ASN A 24 7.79 16.08 -9.91
CA ASN A 24 7.88 17.49 -9.51
C ASN A 24 8.30 18.40 -10.67
N LYS A 25 9.07 17.90 -11.64
CA LYS A 25 9.32 18.60 -12.92
C LYS A 25 8.06 18.71 -13.76
N ALA A 26 7.26 17.65 -13.88
CA ALA A 26 5.99 17.66 -14.60
C ALA A 26 5.02 18.68 -13.98
N LYS A 27 4.95 18.73 -12.64
CA LYS A 27 4.18 19.75 -11.90
C LYS A 27 4.65 21.17 -12.18
N TYR A 28 5.96 21.39 -12.19
CA TYR A 28 6.52 22.70 -12.53
C TYR A 28 6.18 23.12 -13.96
N GLN A 29 6.28 22.19 -14.92
CA GLN A 29 5.88 22.45 -16.31
C GLN A 29 4.39 22.77 -16.43
N GLY A 30 3.52 22.06 -15.69
CA GLY A 30 2.09 22.37 -15.61
C GLY A 30 1.82 23.80 -15.13
N GLN A 31 2.49 24.23 -14.06
CA GLN A 31 2.38 25.60 -13.55
C GLN A 31 2.80 26.65 -14.58
N LEU A 32 3.90 26.41 -15.31
CA LEU A 32 4.33 27.31 -16.39
C LEU A 32 3.25 27.40 -17.48
N ASN A 33 2.70 26.26 -17.90
CA ASN A 33 1.67 26.20 -18.94
C ASN A 33 0.39 26.94 -18.52
N GLU A 34 -0.07 26.76 -17.28
CA GLU A 34 -1.21 27.48 -16.72
C GLU A 34 -0.96 28.99 -16.67
N TYR A 35 0.24 29.43 -16.27
CA TYR A 35 0.60 30.85 -16.31
C TYR A 35 0.51 31.44 -17.73
N SER A 36 1.00 30.75 -18.75
CA SER A 36 0.86 31.22 -20.14
C SER A 36 -0.57 31.27 -20.62
N ARG A 37 -1.38 30.25 -20.29
CA ARG A 37 -2.81 30.24 -20.61
C ARG A 37 -3.52 31.44 -19.97
N PHE A 38 -3.21 31.72 -18.71
CA PHE A 38 -3.72 32.88 -17.99
C PHE A 38 -3.32 34.19 -18.68
N CYS A 39 -2.02 34.41 -18.96
CA CYS A 39 -1.54 35.61 -19.64
C CYS A 39 -2.23 35.83 -20.99
N ARG A 40 -2.36 34.79 -21.81
CA ARG A 40 -3.05 34.87 -23.12
C ARG A 40 -4.51 35.24 -22.96
N LYS A 41 -5.22 34.61 -22.01
CA LYS A 41 -6.63 34.90 -21.72
C LYS A 41 -6.83 36.34 -21.28
N MET A 42 -5.89 36.86 -20.49
CA MET A 42 -5.93 38.22 -19.95
C MET A 42 -5.27 39.27 -20.87
N ARG A 43 -4.74 38.86 -22.03
CA ARG A 43 -3.96 39.71 -22.95
C ARG A 43 -2.76 40.41 -22.26
N LEU A 44 -2.10 39.70 -21.36
CA LEU A 44 -0.90 40.15 -20.66
C LEU A 44 0.37 39.59 -21.32
N THR A 45 1.46 40.35 -21.26
CA THR A 45 2.79 39.87 -21.66
C THR A 45 3.26 38.76 -20.70
N GLU A 46 3.76 37.65 -21.25
CA GLU A 46 4.30 36.55 -20.46
C GLU A 46 5.71 36.89 -19.94
N GLU A 47 5.88 37.04 -18.62
CA GLU A 47 7.17 37.41 -18.00
C GLU A 47 7.87 36.21 -17.36
N ARG A 48 7.83 35.03 -18.02
CA ARG A 48 8.40 33.78 -17.48
C ARG A 48 9.89 33.88 -17.12
N GLU A 49 10.64 34.70 -17.85
CA GLU A 49 12.07 34.89 -17.60
C GLU A 49 12.37 35.52 -16.22
N ARG A 50 11.41 36.25 -15.63
CA ARG A 50 11.54 36.77 -14.25
C ARG A 50 11.69 35.65 -13.22
N ILE A 51 11.25 34.43 -13.51
CA ILE A 51 11.45 33.28 -12.64
C ILE A 51 12.95 32.94 -12.53
N TYR A 52 13.73 33.19 -13.58
CA TYR A 52 15.13 32.77 -13.73
C TYR A 52 16.17 33.85 -13.39
N LEU A 53 15.74 35.07 -13.04
CA LEU A 53 16.63 36.17 -12.64
C LEU A 53 17.53 35.86 -11.42
N ASP A 54 17.19 34.83 -10.64
CA ASP A 54 18.03 34.34 -9.54
C ASP A 54 19.20 33.47 -9.99
N MET A 55 19.42 33.33 -11.31
CA MET A 55 20.47 32.54 -11.95
C MET A 55 20.49 31.04 -11.56
N LYS A 56 19.42 30.54 -10.92
CA LYS A 56 19.28 29.11 -10.56
C LYS A 56 18.91 28.21 -11.75
N GLY A 57 18.97 28.73 -12.98
CA GLY A 57 18.73 28.02 -14.23
C GLY A 57 17.30 27.47 -14.43
N ARG A 58 17.09 26.82 -15.58
CA ARG A 58 15.83 26.15 -15.94
C ARG A 58 15.82 24.72 -15.41
N VAL A 59 14.63 24.23 -15.09
CA VAL A 59 14.43 22.89 -14.48
C VAL A 59 13.37 22.06 -15.20
N ALA A 60 12.43 22.72 -15.89
CA ALA A 60 11.48 22.04 -16.76
C ALA A 60 12.17 21.69 -18.08
N THR A 61 12.57 20.44 -18.24
CA THR A 61 13.15 19.91 -19.49
C THR A 61 12.46 18.60 -19.89
N ASN A 62 11.26 18.35 -19.37
CA ASN A 62 10.59 17.07 -19.56
C ASN A 62 9.99 16.98 -20.97
N SER A 63 10.25 15.86 -21.65
CA SER A 63 9.62 15.55 -22.93
C SER A 63 8.11 15.36 -22.75
N LYS A 64 7.32 15.51 -23.84
CA LYS A 64 5.87 15.19 -23.80
C LYS A 64 5.62 13.79 -23.24
N ARG A 65 6.45 12.82 -23.63
CA ARG A 65 6.41 11.44 -23.15
C ARG A 65 6.63 11.30 -21.64
N GLN A 66 7.51 12.12 -21.05
CA GLN A 66 7.73 12.11 -19.60
C GLN A 66 6.55 12.71 -18.83
N ASN A 67 5.89 13.72 -19.37
CA ASN A 67 4.72 14.32 -18.73
C ASN A 67 3.48 13.41 -18.79
N THR A 68 3.38 12.51 -19.79
CA THR A 68 2.29 11.52 -19.89
C THR A 68 2.45 10.32 -18.95
N LEU A 69 3.61 10.16 -18.29
CA LEU A 69 3.83 9.07 -17.33
C LEU A 69 3.00 9.22 -16.06
N PHE A 70 2.63 10.44 -15.70
CA PHE A 70 1.86 10.72 -14.50
C PHE A 70 0.45 11.18 -14.86
N PRO A 71 -0.61 10.56 -14.29
CA PRO A 71 -1.96 11.08 -14.39
C PRO A 71 -2.03 12.54 -13.94
N ARG A 72 -2.96 13.32 -14.51
CA ARG A 72 -3.08 14.75 -14.24
C ARG A 72 -3.31 15.00 -12.75
N GLU A 73 -4.18 14.20 -12.16
CA GLU A 73 -4.57 14.22 -10.75
C GLU A 73 -3.35 13.99 -9.85
N MET A 74 -2.43 13.11 -10.26
CA MET A 74 -1.19 12.85 -9.52
C MET A 74 -0.24 14.04 -9.56
N ILE A 75 -0.14 14.73 -10.70
CA ILE A 75 0.68 15.94 -10.83
C ILE A 75 0.14 17.05 -9.89
N GLU A 76 -1.18 17.21 -9.85
CA GLU A 76 -1.86 18.13 -8.94
C GLU A 76 -1.63 17.74 -7.47
N ASN A 77 -1.71 16.44 -7.14
CA ASN A 77 -1.55 15.91 -5.79
C ASN A 77 -0.12 15.45 -5.40
N ALA A 78 0.89 15.79 -6.20
CA ALA A 78 2.24 15.20 -6.13
C ALA A 78 2.83 14.99 -4.72
N SER A 79 2.78 16.00 -3.84
CA SER A 79 3.32 15.87 -2.48
C SER A 79 2.57 14.82 -1.65
N LYS A 80 1.23 14.76 -1.77
CA LYS A 80 0.39 13.80 -1.05
C LYS A 80 0.62 12.38 -1.58
N ASP A 81 0.71 12.23 -2.89
CA ASP A 81 0.87 10.91 -3.52
C ASP A 81 2.27 10.35 -3.31
N VAL A 82 3.31 11.17 -3.34
CA VAL A 82 4.67 10.75 -2.96
C VAL A 82 4.70 10.27 -1.51
N ALA A 83 4.07 11.00 -0.58
CA ALA A 83 4.00 10.58 0.82
C ALA A 83 3.20 9.28 1.00
N GLN A 84 2.10 9.11 0.25
CA GLN A 84 1.33 7.87 0.26
C GLN A 84 2.13 6.70 -0.31
N TYR A 85 2.78 6.89 -1.45
CA TYR A 85 3.66 5.91 -2.08
C TYR A 85 4.75 5.44 -1.12
N LYS A 86 5.46 6.36 -0.45
CA LYS A 86 6.51 6.01 0.52
C LYS A 86 5.99 5.10 1.65
N ARG A 87 4.81 5.43 2.21
CA ARG A 87 4.16 4.58 3.24
C ARG A 87 3.76 3.21 2.71
N TYR A 88 3.24 3.14 1.48
CA TYR A 88 2.86 1.87 0.87
C TYR A 88 4.10 1.04 0.52
N LYS A 89 5.17 1.67 0.01
CA LYS A 89 6.46 1.03 -0.30
C LYS A 89 7.12 0.46 0.94
N GLU A 90 7.04 1.15 2.07
CA GLU A 90 7.57 0.66 3.35
C GLU A 90 6.84 -0.60 3.83
N VAL A 91 5.53 -0.69 3.64
CA VAL A 91 4.71 -1.81 4.13
C VAL A 91 4.64 -2.97 3.13
N LEU A 92 4.49 -2.69 1.85
CA LEU A 92 4.28 -3.69 0.79
C LEU A 92 5.54 -4.00 -0.02
N GLY A 93 6.63 -3.27 0.17
CA GLY A 93 7.89 -3.53 -0.52
C GLY A 93 7.77 -3.47 -2.04
N ASP A 94 8.25 -4.50 -2.74
CA ASP A 94 8.33 -4.51 -4.20
C ASP A 94 7.00 -4.70 -4.92
N TYR A 95 5.96 -5.18 -4.24
CA TYR A 95 4.62 -5.34 -4.80
C TYR A 95 4.00 -4.02 -5.28
N ILE A 96 4.44 -2.87 -4.76
CA ILE A 96 3.92 -1.56 -5.17
C ILE A 96 4.53 -1.05 -6.48
N GLY A 97 5.68 -1.58 -6.89
CA GLY A 97 6.45 -1.08 -8.03
C GLY A 97 7.03 0.33 -7.85
N SER A 98 7.21 1.05 -8.96
CA SER A 98 7.73 2.42 -8.98
C SER A 98 6.64 3.45 -8.64
N LEU A 99 7.04 4.70 -8.40
CA LEU A 99 6.09 5.79 -8.16
C LEU A 99 5.19 6.03 -9.38
N VAL A 100 5.73 5.86 -10.60
CA VAL A 100 4.92 5.90 -11.83
C VAL A 100 3.83 4.83 -11.81
N ASN A 101 4.19 3.56 -11.50
CA ASN A 101 3.22 2.46 -11.44
C ASN A 101 2.14 2.73 -10.40
N PHE A 102 2.54 3.21 -9.22
CA PHE A 102 1.62 3.58 -8.16
C PHE A 102 0.61 4.65 -8.60
N GLY A 103 1.08 5.70 -9.27
CA GLY A 103 0.24 6.75 -9.80
C GLY A 103 -0.76 6.27 -10.83
N GLN A 104 -0.27 5.53 -11.84
CA GLN A 104 -1.10 4.96 -12.89
C GLN A 104 -2.17 4.04 -12.33
N MET A 105 -1.79 3.12 -11.44
CA MET A 105 -2.74 2.23 -10.78
C MET A 105 -3.80 2.99 -9.99
N LYS A 106 -3.38 3.95 -9.16
CA LYS A 106 -4.29 4.71 -8.28
C LYS A 106 -5.38 5.46 -9.05
N TYR A 107 -5.03 6.08 -10.18
CA TYR A 107 -5.94 6.97 -10.91
C TYR A 107 -6.62 6.31 -12.11
N ASN A 108 -6.06 5.25 -12.67
CA ASN A 108 -6.56 4.63 -13.90
C ASN A 108 -7.06 3.18 -13.71
N ASP A 109 -6.84 2.55 -12.55
CA ASP A 109 -7.22 1.16 -12.29
C ASP A 109 -7.82 1.01 -10.88
N SER A 110 -9.12 1.26 -10.77
CA SER A 110 -9.84 1.27 -9.49
C SER A 110 -9.86 -0.10 -8.81
N GLU A 111 -9.86 -1.19 -9.59
CA GLU A 111 -9.87 -2.56 -9.09
C GLU A 111 -8.51 -2.92 -8.47
N LYS A 112 -7.40 -2.70 -9.20
CA LYS A 112 -6.06 -2.90 -8.63
C LYS A 112 -5.79 -1.97 -7.45
N TRP A 113 -6.27 -0.73 -7.53
CA TRP A 113 -6.15 0.22 -6.41
C TRP A 113 -6.86 -0.27 -5.15
N LYS A 114 -8.05 -0.86 -5.29
CA LYS A 114 -8.79 -1.47 -4.16
C LYS A 114 -7.99 -2.61 -3.55
N ILE A 115 -7.48 -3.54 -4.36
CA ILE A 115 -6.69 -4.69 -3.90
C ILE A 115 -5.46 -4.24 -3.12
N ILE A 116 -4.68 -3.29 -3.66
CA ILE A 116 -3.46 -2.80 -3.02
C ILE A 116 -3.77 -1.98 -1.75
N SER A 117 -4.86 -1.22 -1.74
CA SER A 117 -5.29 -0.46 -0.55
C SER A 117 -5.71 -1.38 0.59
N GLU A 118 -6.45 -2.45 0.28
CA GLU A 118 -6.79 -3.50 1.24
C GLU A 118 -5.53 -4.22 1.73
N ALA A 119 -4.62 -4.60 0.81
CA ALA A 119 -3.37 -5.26 1.15
C ALA A 119 -2.50 -4.42 2.11
N TYR A 120 -2.38 -3.11 1.88
CA TYR A 120 -1.65 -2.21 2.77
C TYR A 120 -2.22 -2.23 4.20
N ILE A 121 -3.55 -2.18 4.34
CA ILE A 121 -4.20 -2.25 5.66
C ILE A 121 -3.86 -3.60 6.31
N ASP A 122 -4.07 -4.68 5.57
CA ASP A 122 -3.86 -6.05 6.05
C ASP A 122 -2.44 -6.30 6.52
N VAL A 123 -1.45 -6.02 5.68
CA VAL A 123 -0.03 -6.23 6.01
C VAL A 123 0.37 -5.38 7.21
N LYS A 124 -0.09 -4.14 7.27
CA LYS A 124 0.26 -3.24 8.37
C LYS A 124 -0.20 -3.78 9.72
N TRP A 125 -1.46 -4.19 9.85
CA TRP A 125 -1.96 -4.65 11.15
C TRP A 125 -1.44 -6.05 11.49
N GLN A 126 -1.34 -6.96 10.52
CA GLN A 126 -0.83 -8.31 10.72
C GLN A 126 0.66 -8.29 11.12
N SER A 127 1.48 -7.50 10.43
CA SER A 127 2.91 -7.35 10.77
C SER A 127 3.13 -6.80 12.18
N GLN A 128 2.25 -5.92 12.69
CA GLN A 128 2.35 -5.47 14.08
C GLN A 128 1.94 -6.57 15.06
N ALA A 129 0.89 -7.33 14.77
CA ALA A 129 0.45 -8.44 15.62
C ALA A 129 1.51 -9.54 15.71
N LEU A 130 2.20 -9.83 14.59
CA LEU A 130 3.28 -10.81 14.52
C LEU A 130 4.47 -10.50 15.44
N LYS A 131 4.67 -9.25 15.85
CA LYS A 131 5.70 -8.89 16.84
C LYS A 131 5.40 -9.47 18.24
N LYS A 132 4.15 -9.80 18.51
CA LYS A 132 3.69 -10.44 19.76
C LYS A 132 3.23 -11.87 19.50
N LYS A 133 3.94 -12.58 18.62
CA LYS A 133 3.63 -13.95 18.26
C LYS A 133 3.94 -14.91 19.41
N GLN A 134 2.99 -15.78 19.69
CA GLN A 134 3.11 -16.91 20.59
C GLN A 134 2.96 -18.20 19.79
N ILE A 135 3.56 -19.27 20.28
CA ILE A 135 3.54 -20.59 19.66
C ILE A 135 3.05 -21.58 20.70
N GLY A 136 2.23 -22.54 20.30
CA GLY A 136 1.86 -23.66 21.15
C GLY A 136 1.25 -24.82 20.36
N GLU A 137 0.90 -25.86 21.08
CA GLU A 137 0.26 -27.06 20.55
C GLU A 137 -0.92 -27.38 21.46
N ILE A 138 -2.10 -26.91 21.06
CA ILE A 138 -3.32 -27.00 21.84
C ILE A 138 -4.48 -27.51 21.00
N HIS A 139 -5.39 -28.24 21.64
CA HIS A 139 -6.55 -28.81 20.98
C HIS A 139 -7.50 -27.72 20.43
N SER A 140 -7.69 -26.63 21.18
CA SER A 140 -8.54 -25.51 20.76
C SER A 140 -7.87 -24.17 21.06
N ILE A 141 -7.65 -23.38 20.02
CA ILE A 141 -7.05 -22.05 20.16
C ILE A 141 -8.04 -21.13 20.90
N PRO A 142 -7.63 -20.38 21.94
CA PRO A 142 -8.52 -19.54 22.73
C PRO A 142 -9.30 -18.53 21.88
N TYR A 143 -10.55 -18.27 22.27
CA TYR A 143 -11.38 -17.18 21.75
C TYR A 143 -11.05 -15.82 22.37
N LYS A 144 -10.10 -15.79 23.30
CA LYS A 144 -9.56 -14.56 23.88
C LYS A 144 -8.05 -14.74 24.07
N GLY A 145 -7.28 -13.88 23.42
CA GLY A 145 -5.83 -13.82 23.49
C GLY A 145 -5.35 -12.43 23.90
N ALA A 146 -4.03 -12.22 23.85
CA ALA A 146 -3.47 -10.89 24.07
C ALA A 146 -3.90 -9.94 22.94
N PRO A 147 -4.27 -8.68 23.23
CA PRO A 147 -4.57 -7.70 22.21
C PRO A 147 -3.46 -7.50 21.17
N ASN A 148 -3.84 -7.43 19.89
CA ASN A 148 -2.94 -7.25 18.75
C ASN A 148 -1.77 -8.24 18.77
N SER A 149 -2.10 -9.54 18.82
CA SER A 149 -1.13 -10.63 18.90
C SER A 149 -1.48 -11.77 17.96
N VAL A 150 -0.56 -12.73 17.87
CA VAL A 150 -0.70 -13.92 17.03
C VAL A 150 -0.46 -15.17 17.87
N PHE A 151 -1.21 -16.23 17.60
CA PHE A 151 -0.94 -17.56 18.12
C PHE A 151 -0.80 -18.55 16.96
N ASP A 152 0.39 -19.13 16.83
CA ASP A 152 0.68 -20.21 15.90
C ASP A 152 0.46 -21.55 16.61
N ASN A 153 -0.53 -22.32 16.14
CA ASN A 153 -0.86 -23.62 16.67
C ASN A 153 -0.25 -24.72 15.83
N PHE A 154 0.59 -25.54 16.46
CA PHE A 154 1.22 -26.70 15.87
C PHE A 154 0.49 -27.98 16.27
N LYS A 155 0.72 -29.02 15.50
CA LYS A 155 0.40 -30.40 15.82
C LYS A 155 1.50 -31.28 15.24
N ASP A 156 2.14 -32.09 16.08
CA ASP A 156 3.22 -32.99 15.68
C ASP A 156 4.35 -32.25 14.92
N GLY A 157 4.69 -31.04 15.35
CA GLY A 157 5.71 -30.19 14.72
C GLY A 157 5.28 -29.49 13.42
N VAL A 158 4.05 -29.72 12.93
CA VAL A 158 3.51 -29.07 11.72
C VAL A 158 2.56 -27.94 12.12
N LEU A 159 2.77 -26.74 11.54
CA LEU A 159 1.87 -25.61 11.75
C LEU A 159 0.49 -25.92 11.15
N GLN A 160 -0.54 -25.92 11.99
CA GLN A 160 -1.92 -26.19 11.57
C GLN A 160 -2.68 -24.91 11.28
N ARG A 161 -2.54 -23.90 12.15
CA ARG A 161 -3.29 -22.65 12.05
C ARG A 161 -2.56 -21.52 12.73
N ARG A 162 -2.60 -20.35 12.11
CA ARG A 162 -2.20 -19.07 12.70
C ARG A 162 -3.44 -18.25 13.00
N ARG A 163 -3.68 -17.93 14.28
CA ARG A 163 -4.76 -17.03 14.71
C ARG A 163 -4.23 -15.64 15.01
N TYR A 164 -4.90 -14.64 14.47
CA TYR A 164 -4.70 -13.24 14.79
C TYR A 164 -5.78 -12.73 15.75
N TYR A 165 -5.35 -12.03 16.79
CA TYR A 165 -6.23 -11.35 17.74
C TYR A 165 -6.28 -9.84 17.47
N GLY A 166 -7.49 -9.29 17.54
CA GLY A 166 -7.74 -7.85 17.45
C GLY A 166 -7.29 -7.08 18.69
N ASN A 167 -7.60 -5.78 18.70
CA ASN A 167 -7.27 -4.87 19.81
C ASN A 167 -8.04 -5.17 21.11
N ASP A 168 -9.15 -5.89 21.02
CA ASP A 168 -9.95 -6.36 22.15
C ASP A 168 -9.54 -7.77 22.63
N GLY A 169 -8.52 -8.35 21.99
CA GLY A 169 -8.04 -9.71 22.25
C GLY A 169 -8.96 -10.79 21.69
N ARG A 170 -10.00 -10.46 20.92
CA ARG A 170 -10.84 -11.46 20.24
C ARG A 170 -10.21 -11.88 18.90
N PRO A 171 -10.43 -13.13 18.45
CA PRO A 171 -10.04 -13.57 17.12
C PRO A 171 -10.58 -12.62 16.05
N ARG A 172 -9.74 -12.31 15.07
CA ARG A 172 -10.08 -11.46 13.93
C ARG A 172 -9.88 -12.18 12.60
N LEU A 173 -8.82 -12.99 12.52
CA LEU A 173 -8.43 -13.71 11.31
C LEU A 173 -7.76 -15.03 11.71
N ASP A 174 -8.15 -16.11 11.06
CA ASP A 174 -7.40 -17.37 11.07
C ASP A 174 -6.80 -17.60 9.68
N ILE A 175 -5.54 -18.04 9.62
CA ILE A 175 -4.89 -18.61 8.44
C ILE A 175 -4.70 -20.10 8.71
N ASP A 176 -5.41 -20.92 7.97
CA ASP A 176 -5.40 -22.37 8.12
C ASP A 176 -4.45 -22.98 7.10
N MET A 177 -3.54 -23.83 7.59
CA MET A 177 -2.41 -24.38 6.83
C MET A 177 -2.65 -25.82 6.37
N THR A 178 -3.74 -26.44 6.80
CA THR A 178 -4.17 -27.78 6.43
C THR A 178 -5.63 -27.78 5.99
N ASP A 179 -6.05 -28.86 5.38
CA ASP A 179 -7.45 -29.13 5.01
C ASP A 179 -8.28 -29.64 6.21
N HIS A 180 -7.69 -29.60 7.42
CA HIS A 180 -8.23 -30.19 8.65
C HIS A 180 -8.66 -31.66 8.51
N GLY A 181 -8.05 -32.41 7.58
CA GLY A 181 -8.42 -33.80 7.28
C GLY A 181 -9.74 -33.95 6.52
N ASN A 182 -10.28 -32.85 6.01
CA ASN A 182 -11.52 -32.81 5.23
C ASN A 182 -11.30 -32.13 3.87
N SER A 183 -10.48 -32.74 3.02
CA SER A 183 -10.14 -32.24 1.67
C SER A 183 -11.34 -31.95 0.76
N LYS A 184 -12.51 -32.54 1.02
CA LYS A 184 -13.75 -32.27 0.27
C LYS A 184 -14.40 -30.94 0.65
N GLU A 185 -14.36 -30.59 1.94
CA GLU A 185 -14.86 -29.32 2.46
C GLU A 185 -13.79 -28.24 2.50
N HIS A 186 -12.52 -28.61 2.34
CA HIS A 186 -11.37 -27.70 2.31
C HIS A 186 -10.41 -27.89 1.10
N PRO A 187 -10.87 -27.74 -0.16
CA PRO A 187 -10.04 -27.86 -1.36
C PRO A 187 -8.90 -26.84 -1.49
N ILE A 188 -8.94 -25.70 -0.79
CA ILE A 188 -7.92 -24.63 -0.92
C ILE A 188 -7.09 -24.56 0.35
N VAL A 189 -5.78 -24.85 0.25
CA VAL A 189 -4.86 -24.79 1.38
C VAL A 189 -3.55 -24.10 0.98
N PRO A 190 -3.16 -23.01 1.66
CA PRO A 190 -3.81 -22.42 2.83
C PRO A 190 -5.03 -21.56 2.47
N HIS A 191 -5.95 -21.40 3.42
CA HIS A 191 -7.11 -20.50 3.31
C HIS A 191 -7.24 -19.65 4.57
N TYR A 192 -8.12 -18.65 4.52
CA TYR A 192 -8.39 -17.80 5.68
C TYR A 192 -9.86 -17.83 6.11
N HIS A 193 -10.09 -17.50 7.38
CA HIS A 193 -11.41 -17.24 7.93
C HIS A 193 -11.43 -15.94 8.70
N ASN A 194 -12.45 -15.11 8.46
CA ASN A 194 -12.73 -13.97 9.30
C ASN A 194 -13.51 -14.36 10.55
N TRP A 195 -13.48 -13.46 11.53
CA TRP A 195 -14.32 -13.50 12.70
C TRP A 195 -15.16 -12.23 12.78
N TYR A 196 -16.43 -12.36 13.16
CA TYR A 196 -17.37 -11.26 13.27
C TYR A 196 -18.29 -11.45 14.47
N LEU A 197 -18.90 -10.35 14.93
CA LEU A 197 -19.98 -10.40 15.90
C LEU A 197 -21.30 -10.52 15.14
N ASP A 198 -22.13 -11.49 15.48
CA ASP A 198 -23.50 -11.55 14.98
C ASP A 198 -24.37 -10.43 15.56
N GLU A 199 -25.61 -10.31 15.10
CA GLU A 199 -26.56 -9.27 15.56
C GLU A 199 -26.81 -9.31 17.08
N LYS A 200 -26.57 -10.47 17.71
CA LYS A 200 -26.73 -10.68 19.16
C LYS A 200 -25.42 -10.45 19.93
N GLY A 201 -24.36 -10.02 19.24
CA GLY A 201 -23.05 -9.78 19.82
C GLY A 201 -22.23 -11.04 20.09
N ASN A 202 -22.62 -12.20 19.57
CA ASN A 202 -21.83 -13.42 19.71
C ASN A 202 -20.74 -13.46 18.66
N LEU A 203 -19.53 -13.83 19.08
CA LEU A 203 -18.41 -14.02 18.16
C LEU A 203 -18.62 -15.29 17.33
N LYS A 204 -18.62 -15.13 16.01
CA LYS A 204 -18.76 -16.20 15.03
C LYS A 204 -17.55 -16.21 14.10
N ARG A 205 -17.14 -17.40 13.70
CA ARG A 205 -16.19 -17.61 12.61
C ARG A 205 -16.97 -17.66 11.31
N GLU A 206 -16.42 -17.08 10.27
CA GLU A 206 -16.98 -17.16 8.92
C GLU A 206 -17.16 -18.62 8.50
N ALA A 207 -18.38 -18.95 8.09
CA ALA A 207 -18.77 -20.31 7.69
C ALA A 207 -18.19 -20.72 6.34
N LYS A 208 -17.72 -19.78 5.51
CA LYS A 208 -17.07 -20.13 4.25
C LYS A 208 -15.71 -20.79 4.53
N HIS A 209 -15.58 -22.03 4.08
CA HIS A 209 -14.48 -22.93 4.43
C HIS A 209 -13.16 -22.67 3.69
N ASP A 210 -13.17 -21.94 2.57
CA ASP A 210 -12.02 -21.83 1.67
C ASP A 210 -11.85 -20.45 1.06
N ASN A 211 -11.74 -19.40 1.88
CA ASN A 211 -11.37 -18.13 1.28
C ASN A 211 -9.90 -18.18 0.83
N PRO A 212 -9.60 -18.04 -0.48
CA PRO A 212 -8.22 -17.97 -0.94
C PRO A 212 -7.56 -16.74 -0.32
N LEU A 213 -6.29 -16.86 0.02
CA LEU A 213 -5.56 -15.75 0.63
C LEU A 213 -5.65 -14.49 -0.22
N LYS A 214 -5.93 -13.37 0.43
CA LYS A 214 -5.77 -12.04 -0.19
C LYS A 214 -4.29 -11.73 -0.30
N LEU A 215 -3.92 -10.88 -1.26
CA LEU A 215 -2.54 -10.37 -1.40
C LEU A 215 -1.93 -9.89 -0.07
N GLY A 216 -2.70 -9.17 0.75
CA GLY A 216 -2.21 -8.71 2.05
C GLY A 216 -1.92 -9.84 3.05
N HIS A 217 -2.69 -10.92 3.00
CA HIS A 217 -2.46 -12.10 3.83
C HIS A 217 -1.22 -12.86 3.36
N GLU A 218 -1.04 -13.00 2.05
CA GLU A 218 0.15 -13.62 1.46
C GLU A 218 1.44 -12.87 1.87
N ILE A 219 1.44 -11.54 1.70
CA ILE A 219 2.61 -10.71 2.04
C ILE A 219 2.92 -10.79 3.55
N ALA A 220 1.91 -10.67 4.41
CA ALA A 220 2.10 -10.66 5.85
C ALA A 220 2.54 -12.02 6.43
N ASN A 221 2.14 -13.13 5.80
CA ASN A 221 2.36 -14.49 6.28
C ASN A 221 3.41 -15.25 5.48
N LYS A 222 4.25 -14.53 4.74
CA LYS A 222 5.33 -15.10 3.93
C LYS A 222 6.20 -16.10 4.71
N ASP A 223 6.42 -15.87 6.00
CA ASP A 223 7.21 -16.72 6.91
C ASP A 223 6.66 -18.15 7.08
N ILE A 224 5.35 -18.34 6.89
CA ILE A 224 4.68 -19.66 6.99
C ILE A 224 4.28 -20.21 5.62
N LEU A 225 4.32 -19.39 4.56
CA LEU A 225 4.00 -19.81 3.20
C LEU A 225 5.22 -20.33 2.45
N GLU A 226 6.41 -19.77 2.69
CA GLU A 226 7.64 -20.17 1.98
C GLU A 226 8.36 -21.38 2.60
N LYS A 227 7.98 -21.83 3.80
CA LYS A 227 8.60 -22.99 4.46
C LYS A 227 8.11 -24.35 3.92
N ARG A 228 7.77 -24.43 2.63
CA ARG A 228 7.36 -25.68 1.97
C ARG A 228 8.52 -26.31 1.22
#